data_AF-A0A530YFR3-F1
#
_entry.id   AF-A0A530YFR3-F1
#
_cell.length_a   1.000
_cell.length_b   1.000
_cell.length_c   1.000
_cell.angle_alpha   90.00
_cell.angle_beta   90.00
_cell.angle_gamma   90.00
#
_symmetry.space_group_name_H-M   'P 1'
#
loop_
_entity.id
_entity.type
_entity.pdbx_description
1 polymer ?
#
loop_
_entity_poly.entity_id
_entity_poly.type
_entity_poly.pdbx_seq_one_letter_code
_entity_poly.pdbx_strand_id
1 'polypeptide(L)'
;MARWRGLGVTAVAALSFVAVKILPWALGFSGGKYLYQTVAGSPDPQTLTTAQVSEQIQSQGSQIFMAIQQEFPDDYDAVVEKITAVARLGNVEQVRNTSRMAVASLRQKYASLLSSSPDGNAAEALRAQLAMLNHVMARETAITCNNYLRNGPDALSMPDQDFLTDMDKIGATLFHAFGAAKKSGLAAASASDEDWSLLADAFINAGGTPTEMNAIANVSPEFEGLCPAVAKLYTSALSLQGEPGRHVKTTLLYEIARN
;
A
#
# COMPACT_ATOMS: atom_id res chain seq x y z
N MET A 1 38.67 -15.04 -9.10
CA MET A 1 37.34 -15.51 -8.64
C MET A 1 37.24 -15.65 -7.10
N ALA A 2 37.75 -14.71 -6.30
CA ALA A 2 37.77 -14.89 -4.83
C ALA A 2 37.49 -13.62 -3.99
N ARG A 3 36.77 -12.62 -4.55
CA ARG A 3 36.48 -11.37 -3.81
C ARG A 3 34.99 -11.01 -3.70
N TRP A 4 34.09 -11.89 -4.18
CA TRP A 4 32.66 -11.58 -4.33
C TRP A 4 31.75 -12.35 -3.36
N ARG A 5 32.26 -13.34 -2.61
CA ARG A 5 31.45 -14.13 -1.66
C ARG A 5 31.16 -13.41 -0.33
N GLY A 6 31.93 -12.40 0.04
CA GLY A 6 31.76 -11.69 1.33
C GLY A 6 30.67 -10.60 1.33
N LEU A 7 30.45 -9.96 0.18
CA LEU A 7 29.45 -8.88 0.01
C LEU A 7 28.03 -9.42 -0.16
N GLY A 8 27.88 -10.60 -0.80
CA GLY A 8 26.58 -11.26 -0.96
C GLY A 8 25.99 -11.70 0.38
N VAL A 9 26.80 -12.31 1.27
CA VAL A 9 26.31 -12.84 2.55
C VAL A 9 25.87 -11.73 3.53
N THR A 10 26.55 -10.57 3.52
CA THR A 10 26.15 -9.42 4.36
C THR A 10 24.93 -8.69 3.83
N ALA A 11 24.80 -8.56 2.50
CA ALA A 11 23.61 -7.98 1.85
C ALA A 11 22.38 -8.89 2.00
N VAL A 12 22.55 -10.20 1.85
CA VAL A 12 21.50 -11.21 2.11
C VAL A 12 21.09 -11.18 3.58
N ALA A 13 22.04 -11.18 4.52
CA ALA A 13 21.72 -11.04 5.94
C ALA A 13 20.97 -9.73 6.25
N ALA A 14 21.29 -8.63 5.56
CA ALA A 14 20.57 -7.37 5.71
C ALA A 14 19.15 -7.36 5.11
N LEU A 15 18.78 -8.32 4.25
CA LEU A 15 17.41 -8.48 3.74
C LEU A 15 16.65 -9.56 4.53
N SER A 16 17.34 -10.63 4.92
CA SER A 16 16.87 -11.73 5.77
C SER A 16 16.54 -11.31 7.20
N PHE A 17 17.39 -10.50 7.84
CA PHE A 17 17.16 -10.01 9.22
C PHE A 17 16.28 -8.76 9.26
N VAL A 18 16.17 -8.07 8.14
CA VAL A 18 15.31 -6.90 8.03
C VAL A 18 13.97 -7.41 7.55
N ALA A 19 13.17 -7.87 8.52
CA ALA A 19 11.74 -7.63 8.49
C ALA A 19 11.59 -6.21 7.94
N VAL A 20 11.21 -6.12 6.67
CA VAL A 20 11.26 -4.90 5.88
C VAL A 20 10.40 -3.90 6.63
N LYS A 21 11.02 -3.06 7.46
CA LYS A 21 10.38 -1.99 8.23
C LYS A 21 10.02 -0.86 7.26
N ILE A 22 9.43 -1.20 6.11
CA ILE A 22 8.72 -0.25 5.28
C ILE A 22 7.62 0.31 6.18
N LEU A 23 7.72 1.63 6.35
CA LEU A 23 7.17 2.38 7.46
C LEU A 23 5.63 2.34 7.55
N PRO A 24 5.09 2.71 8.72
CA PRO A 24 3.84 2.16 9.17
C PRO A 24 2.54 2.77 8.61
N TRP A 25 2.53 3.49 7.46
CA TRP A 25 1.35 4.35 7.14
C TRP A 25 1.05 4.70 5.66
N ALA A 26 1.69 4.11 4.64
CA ALA A 26 1.69 4.71 3.29
C ALA A 26 0.41 4.64 2.43
N LEU A 27 -0.75 4.19 2.95
CA LEU A 27 -2.04 4.25 2.21
C LEU A 27 -3.21 4.75 3.06
N GLY A 28 -2.94 5.66 3.99
CA GLY A 28 -4.00 6.43 4.63
C GLY A 28 -4.72 7.27 3.57
N PHE A 29 -5.74 6.69 2.96
CA PHE A 29 -6.71 7.28 2.03
C PHE A 29 -6.84 8.81 2.17
N SER A 30 -6.24 9.55 1.23
CA SER A 30 -6.43 10.99 1.06
C SER A 30 -7.73 11.33 0.31
N GLY A 31 -8.43 10.32 -0.20
CA GLY A 31 -9.71 10.46 -0.92
C GLY A 31 -10.87 10.97 -0.06
N GLY A 32 -10.69 11.20 1.25
CA GLY A 32 -11.77 11.68 2.10
C GLY A 32 -12.23 13.12 1.77
N LYS A 33 -11.43 13.89 1.01
CA LYS A 33 -11.91 15.16 0.41
C LYS A 33 -12.99 14.92 -0.66
N TYR A 34 -12.84 13.85 -1.45
CA TYR A 34 -13.76 13.46 -2.52
C TYR A 34 -15.05 12.82 -1.94
N LEU A 35 -14.91 11.93 -0.95
CA LEU A 35 -16.05 11.36 -0.23
C LEU A 35 -16.92 12.44 0.42
N TYR A 36 -16.30 13.47 1.00
CA TYR A 36 -17.01 14.44 1.82
C TYR A 36 -17.80 15.48 1.02
N GLN A 37 -17.22 16.05 -0.05
CA GLN A 37 -17.89 17.12 -0.83
C GLN A 37 -19.27 16.68 -1.34
N THR A 38 -19.48 15.37 -1.49
CA THR A 38 -20.71 14.78 -2.00
C THR A 38 -21.63 14.22 -0.90
N VAL A 39 -21.09 13.65 0.19
CA VAL A 39 -21.92 13.07 1.28
C VAL A 39 -22.47 14.12 2.24
N ALA A 40 -21.72 15.19 2.51
CA ALA A 40 -22.06 16.18 3.53
C ALA A 40 -22.28 17.60 2.99
N GLY A 41 -22.27 17.75 1.67
CA GLY A 41 -22.93 18.87 0.98
C GLY A 41 -24.46 18.75 0.98
N SER A 42 -25.03 17.71 1.62
CA SER A 42 -26.47 17.55 1.77
C SER A 42 -27.09 18.74 2.53
N PRO A 43 -28.19 19.33 2.04
CA PRO A 43 -28.87 20.44 2.72
C PRO A 43 -29.47 20.05 4.08
N ASP A 44 -29.64 18.74 4.35
CA ASP A 44 -30.05 18.22 5.66
C ASP A 44 -29.19 17.00 6.04
N PRO A 45 -28.02 17.23 6.67
CA PRO A 45 -27.12 16.15 7.05
C PRO A 45 -27.74 15.20 8.09
N GLN A 46 -28.64 15.69 8.95
CA GLN A 46 -29.17 14.91 10.09
C GLN A 46 -30.08 13.76 9.64
N THR A 47 -30.66 13.85 8.44
CA THR A 47 -31.57 12.85 7.87
C THR A 47 -30.89 11.85 6.95
N LEU A 48 -29.57 11.95 6.73
CA LEU A 48 -28.82 11.04 5.87
C LEU A 48 -28.97 9.59 6.32
N THR A 49 -29.37 8.71 5.41
CA THR A 49 -29.45 7.25 5.63
C THR A 49 -28.17 6.55 5.15
N THR A 50 -27.89 5.36 5.68
CA THR A 50 -26.75 4.55 5.24
C THR A 50 -26.84 4.17 3.75
N ALA A 51 -28.06 3.94 3.25
CA ALA A 51 -28.30 3.66 1.83
C ALA A 51 -27.91 4.84 0.94
N GLN A 52 -28.31 6.07 1.31
CA GLN A 52 -27.94 7.29 0.58
C GLN A 52 -26.42 7.52 0.62
N VAL A 53 -25.78 7.31 1.76
CA VAL A 53 -24.32 7.43 1.87
C VAL A 53 -23.61 6.37 1.02
N SER A 54 -24.09 5.13 1.02
CA SER A 54 -23.55 4.05 0.18
C SER A 54 -23.68 4.36 -1.30
N GLU A 55 -24.87 4.77 -1.76
CA GLU A 55 -25.11 5.18 -3.16
C GLU A 55 -24.21 6.36 -3.55
N GLN A 56 -24.00 7.30 -2.63
CA GLN A 56 -23.13 8.44 -2.85
C GLN A 56 -21.65 8.03 -2.96
N ILE A 57 -21.20 7.04 -2.18
CA ILE A 57 -19.86 6.47 -2.26
C ILE A 57 -19.70 5.70 -3.59
N GLN A 58 -20.71 4.96 -4.02
CA GLN A 58 -20.68 4.18 -5.26
C GLN A 58 -20.68 5.06 -6.51
N SER A 59 -21.53 6.09 -6.55
CA SER A 59 -21.62 7.03 -7.68
C SER A 59 -20.32 7.82 -7.91
N GLN A 60 -19.46 7.89 -6.90
CA GLN A 60 -18.13 8.49 -7.00
C GLN A 60 -17.13 7.62 -7.77
N GLY A 61 -17.43 6.34 -7.99
CA GLY A 61 -16.55 5.42 -8.71
C GLY A 61 -15.26 5.09 -7.94
N SER A 62 -15.25 5.25 -6.61
CA SER A 62 -14.09 4.92 -5.78
C SER A 62 -13.86 3.40 -5.76
N GLN A 63 -12.79 2.98 -6.43
CA GLN A 63 -12.39 1.60 -6.62
C GLN A 63 -12.12 0.91 -5.29
N ILE A 64 -11.58 1.60 -4.28
CA ILE A 64 -11.32 0.99 -2.98
C ILE A 64 -12.62 0.56 -2.29
N PHE A 65 -13.66 1.39 -2.29
CA PHE A 65 -14.94 1.06 -1.66
C PHE A 65 -15.67 -0.03 -2.44
N MET A 66 -15.58 0.00 -3.77
CA MET A 66 -16.10 -1.09 -4.61
C MET A 66 -15.39 -2.42 -4.29
N ALA A 67 -14.07 -2.41 -4.13
CA ALA A 67 -13.31 -3.60 -3.76
C ALA A 67 -13.64 -4.09 -2.34
N ILE A 68 -13.79 -3.19 -1.36
CA ILE A 68 -14.24 -3.56 -0.01
C ILE A 68 -15.64 -4.17 -0.06
N GLN A 69 -16.58 -3.57 -0.78
CA GLN A 69 -17.93 -4.09 -0.92
C GLN A 69 -17.96 -5.48 -1.56
N GLN A 70 -17.16 -5.68 -2.61
CA GLN A 70 -17.10 -6.94 -3.34
C GLN A 70 -16.47 -8.07 -2.52
N GLU A 71 -15.37 -7.79 -1.80
CA GLU A 71 -14.57 -8.82 -1.13
C GLU A 71 -14.96 -8.99 0.36
N PHE A 72 -15.50 -7.95 0.98
CA PHE A 72 -15.80 -7.84 2.42
C PHE A 72 -17.13 -7.09 2.68
N PRO A 73 -18.28 -7.58 2.18
CA PRO A 73 -19.56 -6.86 2.26
C PRO A 73 -19.99 -6.50 3.68
N ASP A 74 -19.81 -7.40 4.66
CA ASP A 74 -20.17 -7.14 6.05
C ASP A 74 -19.35 -5.97 6.66
N ASP A 75 -18.06 -5.91 6.32
CA ASP A 75 -17.18 -4.84 6.78
C ASP A 75 -17.41 -3.54 6.00
N TYR A 76 -17.82 -3.62 4.73
CA TYR A 76 -18.26 -2.45 3.96
C TYR A 76 -19.44 -1.76 4.66
N ASP A 77 -20.47 -2.52 5.02
CA ASP A 77 -21.67 -1.98 5.68
C ASP A 77 -21.30 -1.29 7.01
N ALA A 78 -20.42 -1.90 7.79
CA ALA A 78 -19.92 -1.31 9.04
C ALA A 78 -19.10 -0.02 8.81
N VAL A 79 -18.34 0.08 7.71
CA VAL A 79 -17.63 1.31 7.34
C VAL A 79 -18.62 2.40 6.93
N VAL A 80 -19.61 2.09 6.10
CA VAL A 80 -20.63 3.05 5.66
C VAL A 80 -21.44 3.56 6.85
N GLU A 81 -21.78 2.70 7.82
CA GLU A 81 -22.47 3.10 9.04
C GLU A 81 -21.66 4.14 9.84
N LYS A 82 -20.36 3.89 10.04
CA LYS A 82 -19.46 4.83 10.74
C LYS A 82 -19.35 6.17 10.01
N ILE A 83 -19.22 6.14 8.68
CA ILE A 83 -19.18 7.36 7.86
C ILE A 83 -20.49 8.13 7.99
N THR A 84 -21.63 7.44 7.92
CA THR A 84 -22.97 8.03 8.04
C THR A 84 -23.16 8.72 9.38
N ALA A 85 -22.76 8.07 10.48
CA ALA A 85 -22.89 8.63 11.83
C ALA A 85 -22.16 9.98 11.96
N VAL A 86 -20.97 10.10 11.38
CA VAL A 86 -20.18 11.34 11.40
C VAL A 86 -20.67 12.35 10.38
N ALA A 87 -21.15 11.90 9.21
CA ALA A 87 -21.73 12.77 8.20
C ALA A 87 -22.96 13.53 8.71
N ARG A 88 -23.79 12.87 9.55
CA ARG A 88 -24.93 13.50 10.23
C ARG A 88 -24.58 14.68 11.13
N LEU A 89 -23.32 14.76 11.58
CA LEU A 89 -22.81 15.88 12.38
C LEU A 89 -22.39 17.09 11.52
N GLY A 90 -22.38 16.96 10.18
CA GLY A 90 -22.04 18.04 9.25
C GLY A 90 -20.57 18.47 9.27
N ASN A 91 -19.65 17.62 9.77
CA ASN A 91 -18.24 17.96 9.91
C ASN A 91 -17.34 17.30 8.85
N VAL A 92 -16.77 18.14 7.97
CA VAL A 92 -15.85 17.82 6.85
C VAL A 92 -14.70 16.95 7.28
N GLU A 93 -13.99 17.48 8.25
CA GLU A 93 -12.74 16.92 8.66
C GLU A 93 -12.97 15.59 9.38
N GLN A 94 -14.03 15.48 10.18
CA GLN A 94 -14.34 14.25 10.87
C GLN A 94 -14.72 13.12 9.91
N VAL A 95 -15.56 13.37 8.91
CA VAL A 95 -15.92 12.34 7.92
C VAL A 95 -14.70 11.89 7.12
N ARG A 96 -13.86 12.84 6.67
CA ARG A 96 -12.61 12.53 5.98
C ARG A 96 -11.73 11.64 6.85
N ASN A 97 -11.50 12.03 8.09
CA ASN A 97 -10.63 11.32 9.02
C ASN A 97 -11.20 9.94 9.38
N THR A 98 -12.51 9.84 9.64
CA THR A 98 -13.20 8.57 9.92
C THR A 98 -13.11 7.62 8.73
N SER A 99 -13.34 8.10 7.51
CA SER A 99 -13.21 7.27 6.29
C SER A 99 -11.80 6.73 6.14
N ARG A 100 -10.78 7.60 6.31
CA ARG A 100 -9.37 7.22 6.25
C ARG A 100 -9.00 6.17 7.29
N MET A 101 -9.43 6.39 8.53
CA MET A 101 -9.17 5.46 9.64
C MET A 101 -9.88 4.13 9.43
N ALA A 102 -11.12 4.14 8.95
CA ALA A 102 -11.90 2.92 8.72
C ALA A 102 -11.24 2.00 7.67
N VAL A 103 -10.81 2.58 6.54
CA VAL A 103 -10.07 1.85 5.50
C VAL A 103 -8.75 1.31 6.06
N ALA A 104 -7.98 2.13 6.78
CA ALA A 104 -6.71 1.72 7.38
C ALA A 104 -6.89 0.58 8.39
N SER A 105 -7.94 0.63 9.22
CA SER A 105 -8.27 -0.44 10.16
C SER A 105 -8.62 -1.75 9.44
N LEU A 106 -9.37 -1.71 8.33
CA LEU A 106 -9.66 -2.91 7.55
C LEU A 106 -8.39 -3.48 6.90
N ARG A 107 -7.53 -2.63 6.35
CA ARG A 107 -6.23 -3.04 5.81
C ARG A 107 -5.41 -3.79 6.85
N GLN A 108 -5.29 -3.23 8.06
CA GLN A 108 -4.57 -3.86 9.17
C GLN A 108 -5.24 -5.19 9.60
N LYS A 109 -6.57 -5.20 9.72
CA LYS A 109 -7.37 -6.41 10.06
C LYS A 109 -7.06 -7.58 9.12
N TYR A 110 -6.92 -7.31 7.83
CA TYR A 110 -6.73 -8.34 6.80
C TYR A 110 -5.28 -8.57 6.38
N ALA A 111 -4.32 -7.82 6.92
CA ALA A 111 -2.92 -7.89 6.52
C ALA A 111 -2.38 -9.33 6.49
N SER A 112 -2.65 -10.12 7.53
CA SER A 112 -2.16 -11.50 7.66
C SER A 112 -2.60 -12.41 6.51
N LEU A 113 -3.73 -12.13 5.85
CA LEU A 113 -4.20 -12.90 4.69
C LEU A 113 -3.25 -12.82 3.51
N LEU A 114 -2.46 -11.75 3.37
CA LEU A 114 -1.60 -11.56 2.20
C LEU A 114 -0.60 -12.68 2.00
N SER A 115 -0.15 -13.32 3.09
CA SER A 115 0.75 -14.48 3.04
C SER A 115 0.20 -15.67 2.22
N SER A 116 -1.12 -15.72 2.00
CA SER A 116 -1.81 -16.70 1.15
C SER A 116 -2.32 -16.12 -0.18
N SER A 117 -1.96 -14.89 -0.54
CA SER A 117 -2.45 -14.27 -1.79
C SER A 117 -1.84 -14.93 -3.02
N PRO A 118 -2.63 -15.22 -4.07
CA PRO A 118 -2.09 -15.67 -5.36
C PRO A 118 -1.10 -14.66 -5.95
N ASP A 119 -0.09 -15.17 -6.66
CA ASP A 119 1.00 -14.33 -7.18
C ASP A 119 0.52 -13.21 -8.10
N GLY A 120 -0.50 -13.47 -8.93
CA GLY A 120 -1.08 -12.46 -9.83
C GLY A 120 -1.63 -11.25 -9.08
N ASN A 121 -2.38 -11.49 -8.00
CA ASN A 121 -2.95 -10.44 -7.16
C ASN A 121 -1.88 -9.71 -6.34
N ALA A 122 -0.91 -10.44 -5.77
CA ALA A 122 0.21 -9.83 -5.07
C ALA A 122 1.06 -8.97 -6.01
N ALA A 123 1.34 -9.44 -7.22
CA ALA A 123 2.06 -8.67 -8.22
C ALA A 123 1.27 -7.44 -8.69
N GLU A 124 -0.06 -7.52 -8.80
CA GLU A 124 -0.90 -6.37 -9.15
C GLU A 124 -0.90 -5.29 -8.07
N ALA A 125 -1.09 -5.68 -6.80
CA ALA A 125 -1.02 -4.74 -5.68
C ALA A 125 0.38 -4.10 -5.58
N LEU A 126 1.46 -4.87 -5.75
CA LEU A 126 2.81 -4.32 -5.72
C LEU A 126 3.10 -3.42 -6.95
N ARG A 127 2.55 -3.72 -8.12
CA ARG A 127 2.61 -2.83 -9.29
C ARG A 127 1.93 -1.49 -9.04
N ALA A 128 0.80 -1.48 -8.33
CA ALA A 128 0.13 -0.23 -7.98
C ALA A 128 1.00 0.64 -7.05
N GLN A 129 1.69 0.02 -6.08
CA GLN A 129 2.67 0.73 -5.23
C GLN A 129 3.81 1.35 -6.04
N LEU A 130 4.37 0.58 -6.98
CA LEU A 130 5.44 1.07 -7.84
C LEU A 130 4.97 2.20 -8.76
N ALA A 131 3.77 2.08 -9.35
CA ALA A 131 3.20 3.12 -10.20
C ALA A 131 3.06 4.44 -9.45
N MET A 132 2.57 4.38 -8.21
CA MET A 132 2.45 5.54 -7.33
C MET A 132 3.80 6.15 -6.97
N LEU A 133 4.78 5.32 -6.63
CA LEU A 133 6.13 5.80 -6.33
C LEU A 133 6.75 6.48 -7.56
N ASN A 134 6.57 5.92 -8.75
CA ASN A 134 7.01 6.52 -10.01
C ASN A 134 6.29 7.84 -10.30
N HIS A 135 4.99 7.93 -9.99
CA HIS A 135 4.23 9.18 -10.09
C HIS A 135 4.87 10.27 -9.22
N VAL A 136 5.11 9.98 -7.93
CA VAL A 136 5.74 10.92 -7.00
C VAL A 136 7.13 11.31 -7.50
N MET A 137 7.96 10.34 -7.91
CA MET A 137 9.30 10.61 -8.45
C MET A 137 9.29 11.51 -9.69
N ALA A 138 8.27 11.41 -10.54
CA ALA A 138 8.18 12.18 -11.78
C ALA A 138 7.77 13.65 -11.57
N ARG A 139 7.10 13.96 -10.46
CA ARG A 139 6.49 15.27 -10.21
C ARG A 139 7.09 16.02 -9.03
N GLU A 140 7.71 15.32 -8.09
CA GLU A 140 8.21 15.87 -6.85
C GLU A 140 9.74 15.96 -6.81
N THR A 141 10.25 16.80 -5.92
CA THR A 141 11.70 16.84 -5.64
C THR A 141 12.17 15.55 -4.97
N ALA A 142 13.46 15.21 -5.07
CA ALA A 142 14.02 14.05 -4.40
C ALA A 142 13.76 14.05 -2.88
N ILE A 143 13.85 15.24 -2.24
CA ILE A 143 13.56 15.42 -0.81
C ILE A 143 12.10 15.10 -0.52
N THR A 144 11.16 15.66 -1.30
CA THR A 144 9.73 15.40 -1.14
C THR A 144 9.40 13.92 -1.35
N CYS A 145 9.99 13.27 -2.35
CA CYS A 145 9.79 11.85 -2.63
C CYS A 145 10.30 10.96 -1.47
N ASN A 146 11.47 11.28 -0.92
CA ASN A 146 11.99 10.56 0.25
C ASN A 146 11.11 10.78 1.48
N ASN A 147 10.56 11.99 1.66
CA ASN A 147 9.60 12.28 2.72
C ASN A 147 8.26 11.57 2.50
N TYR A 148 7.83 11.38 1.25
CA TYR A 148 6.65 10.60 0.92
C TYR A 148 6.78 9.14 1.37
N LEU A 149 7.95 8.52 1.23
CA LEU A 149 8.19 7.16 1.76
C LEU A 149 8.05 7.06 3.29
N ARG A 150 8.16 8.19 4.01
CA ARG A 150 8.13 8.24 5.48
C ARG A 150 6.79 8.69 6.04
N ASN A 151 6.24 9.74 5.43
CA ASN A 151 5.05 10.45 5.90
C ASN A 151 3.83 10.18 5.00
N GLY A 152 3.99 9.41 3.92
CA GLY A 152 2.92 9.13 2.98
C GLY A 152 2.43 10.39 2.25
N PRO A 153 1.14 10.42 1.85
CA PRO A 153 0.54 11.56 1.17
C PRO A 153 0.63 12.88 1.93
N ASP A 154 0.78 12.85 3.26
CA ASP A 154 0.91 14.06 4.09
C ASP A 154 2.24 14.81 3.82
N ALA A 155 3.21 14.17 3.14
CA ALA A 155 4.42 14.83 2.63
C ALA A 155 4.16 15.79 1.47
N LEU A 156 2.98 15.70 0.84
CA LEU A 156 2.65 16.43 -0.38
C LEU A 156 1.74 17.61 -0.06
N SER A 157 2.07 18.77 -0.61
CA SER A 157 1.36 20.01 -0.32
C SER A 157 -0.02 20.07 -0.99
N MET A 158 -0.14 19.57 -2.23
CA MET A 158 -1.40 19.51 -2.98
C MET A 158 -1.41 18.32 -3.96
N PRO A 159 -1.96 17.16 -3.56
CA PRO A 159 -2.11 16.03 -4.48
C PRO A 159 -3.11 16.38 -5.59
N ASP A 160 -2.78 16.04 -6.83
CA ASP A 160 -3.66 16.20 -7.99
C ASP A 160 -4.64 15.01 -8.13
N GLN A 161 -5.54 15.08 -9.13
CA GLN A 161 -6.55 14.03 -9.34
C GLN A 161 -5.94 12.70 -9.80
N ASP A 162 -4.85 12.73 -10.56
CA ASP A 162 -4.15 11.53 -11.00
C ASP A 162 -3.56 10.79 -9.79
N PHE A 163 -2.95 11.53 -8.86
CA PHE A 163 -2.42 11.02 -7.59
C PHE A 163 -3.51 10.38 -6.75
N LEU A 164 -4.67 11.02 -6.63
CA LEU A 164 -5.81 10.48 -5.89
C LEU A 164 -6.35 9.20 -6.53
N THR A 165 -6.35 9.13 -7.86
CA THR A 165 -6.73 7.93 -8.62
C THR A 165 -5.75 6.78 -8.40
N ASP A 166 -4.45 7.06 -8.43
CA ASP A 166 -3.41 6.07 -8.16
C ASP A 166 -3.50 5.54 -6.71
N MET A 167 -3.78 6.42 -5.73
CA MET A 167 -4.04 6.02 -4.35
C MET A 167 -5.25 5.10 -4.20
N ASP A 168 -6.36 5.42 -4.86
CA ASP A 168 -7.58 4.62 -4.86
C ASP A 168 -7.33 3.23 -5.47
N LYS A 169 -6.57 3.18 -6.57
CA LYS A 169 -6.15 1.93 -7.23
C LYS A 169 -5.26 1.07 -6.33
N ILE A 170 -4.33 1.66 -5.58
CA ILE A 170 -3.52 0.89 -4.63
C ILE A 170 -4.41 0.24 -3.57
N GLY A 171 -5.37 1.00 -3.02
CA GLY A 171 -6.34 0.46 -2.06
C GLY A 171 -7.15 -0.70 -2.66
N ALA A 172 -7.72 -0.49 -3.84
CA ALA A 172 -8.55 -1.48 -4.52
C ALA A 172 -7.79 -2.78 -4.79
N THR A 173 -6.60 -2.69 -5.38
CA THR A 173 -5.75 -3.86 -5.68
C THR A 173 -5.35 -4.62 -4.41
N LEU A 174 -5.12 -3.92 -3.31
CA LEU A 174 -4.83 -4.53 -2.02
C LEU A 174 -6.05 -5.29 -1.45
N PHE A 175 -7.25 -4.71 -1.51
CA PHE A 175 -8.47 -5.40 -1.07
C PHE A 175 -8.81 -6.60 -1.94
N HIS A 176 -8.61 -6.52 -3.26
CA HIS A 176 -8.70 -7.69 -4.13
C HIS A 176 -7.66 -8.76 -3.77
N ALA A 177 -6.44 -8.38 -3.38
CA ALA A 177 -5.43 -9.34 -2.93
C ALA A 177 -5.82 -10.05 -1.62
N PHE A 178 -6.46 -9.34 -0.68
CA PHE A 178 -7.04 -9.97 0.52
C PHE A 178 -8.20 -10.91 0.17
N GLY A 179 -9.11 -10.48 -0.69
CA GLY A 179 -10.26 -11.28 -1.14
C GLY A 179 -9.83 -12.56 -1.88
N ALA A 180 -8.84 -12.44 -2.75
CA ALA A 180 -8.23 -13.57 -3.44
C ALA A 180 -7.54 -14.54 -2.46
N ALA A 181 -6.81 -14.02 -1.48
CA ALA A 181 -6.17 -14.85 -0.46
C ALA A 181 -7.19 -15.72 0.31
N LYS A 182 -8.32 -15.14 0.74
CA LYS A 182 -9.42 -15.85 1.42
C LYS A 182 -9.98 -17.03 0.61
N LYS A 183 -9.99 -16.90 -0.72
CA LYS A 183 -10.56 -17.88 -1.66
C LYS A 183 -9.53 -18.89 -2.19
N SER A 184 -8.24 -18.63 -2.02
CA SER A 184 -7.17 -19.32 -2.74
C SER A 184 -6.91 -20.76 -2.28
N GLY A 185 -7.11 -21.06 -0.99
CA GLY A 185 -6.66 -22.31 -0.36
C GLY A 185 -5.14 -22.47 -0.29
N LEU A 186 -4.35 -21.43 -0.63
CA LEU A 186 -2.90 -21.46 -0.58
C LEU A 186 -2.41 -21.42 0.87
N ALA A 187 -1.35 -22.17 1.16
CA ALA A 187 -0.67 -22.10 2.44
C ALA A 187 -0.10 -20.69 2.65
N ALA A 188 -0.28 -20.17 3.85
CA ALA A 188 0.35 -18.93 4.27
C ALA A 188 1.87 -19.14 4.35
N ALA A 189 2.64 -18.34 3.61
CA ALA A 189 4.09 -18.38 3.66
C ALA A 189 4.68 -16.96 3.63
N SER A 190 5.71 -16.76 4.46
CA SER A 190 6.59 -15.60 4.42
C SER A 190 7.83 -15.92 3.59
N ALA A 191 8.48 -14.90 3.03
CA ALA A 191 9.76 -15.05 2.34
C ALA A 191 10.82 -15.65 3.26
N SER A 192 11.47 -16.73 2.81
CA SER A 192 12.64 -17.32 3.48
C SER A 192 13.92 -16.57 3.15
N ASP A 193 15.04 -16.93 3.78
CA ASP A 193 16.37 -16.39 3.46
C ASP A 193 16.77 -16.64 2.00
N GLU A 194 16.38 -17.78 1.44
CA GLU A 194 16.57 -18.10 0.03
C GLU A 194 15.73 -17.19 -0.87
N ASP A 195 14.47 -16.92 -0.52
CA ASP A 195 13.60 -16.01 -1.25
C ASP A 195 14.17 -14.57 -1.25
N TRP A 196 14.67 -14.12 -0.10
CA TRP A 196 15.34 -12.83 0.05
C TRP A 196 16.65 -12.76 -0.73
N SER A 197 17.40 -13.86 -0.81
CA SER A 197 18.62 -13.95 -1.63
C SER A 197 18.32 -13.74 -3.11
N LEU A 198 17.23 -14.33 -3.61
CA LEU A 198 16.79 -14.12 -5.00
C LEU A 198 16.41 -12.66 -5.27
N LEU A 199 15.75 -11.99 -4.31
CA LEU A 199 15.49 -10.56 -4.42
C LEU A 199 16.77 -9.74 -4.44
N ALA A 200 17.73 -10.08 -3.57
CA ALA A 200 19.02 -9.40 -3.48
C ALA A 200 19.78 -9.48 -4.82
N ASP A 201 19.84 -10.67 -5.41
CA ASP A 201 20.45 -10.90 -6.71
C ASP A 201 19.74 -10.12 -7.82
N ALA A 202 18.40 -10.14 -7.85
CA ALA A 202 17.61 -9.37 -8.81
C ALA A 202 17.82 -7.85 -8.66
N PHE A 203 17.99 -7.36 -7.44
CA PHE A 203 18.28 -5.95 -7.16
C PHE A 203 19.68 -5.55 -7.63
N ILE A 204 20.70 -6.36 -7.33
CA ILE A 204 22.08 -6.12 -7.77
C ILE A 204 22.17 -6.17 -9.30
N ASN A 205 21.52 -7.15 -9.94
CA ASN A 205 21.49 -7.27 -11.40
C ASN A 205 20.78 -6.06 -12.07
N ALA A 206 19.87 -5.40 -11.37
CA ALA A 206 19.24 -4.14 -11.80
C ALA A 206 20.09 -2.89 -11.51
N GLY A 207 21.37 -3.04 -11.14
CA GLY A 207 22.26 -1.92 -10.79
C GLY A 207 22.03 -1.39 -9.37
N GLY A 208 21.46 -2.22 -8.49
CA GLY A 208 21.32 -1.94 -7.08
C GLY A 208 22.63 -2.04 -6.32
N THR A 209 22.81 -1.21 -5.29
CA THR A 209 24.02 -1.20 -4.45
C THR A 209 23.73 -1.66 -3.02
N PRO A 210 24.74 -2.20 -2.30
CA PRO A 210 24.59 -2.49 -0.86
C PRO A 210 24.22 -1.26 -0.03
N THR A 211 24.69 -0.06 -0.41
CA THR A 211 24.34 1.20 0.24
C THR A 211 22.84 1.50 0.09
N GLU A 212 22.29 1.32 -1.11
CA GLU A 212 20.85 1.47 -1.35
C GLU A 212 20.04 0.44 -0.56
N MET A 213 20.45 -0.84 -0.54
CA MET A 213 19.79 -1.87 0.27
C MET A 213 19.77 -1.48 1.76
N ASN A 214 20.91 -1.03 2.29
CA ASN A 214 21.00 -0.59 3.68
C ASN A 214 20.13 0.66 3.95
N ALA A 215 20.07 1.59 2.99
CA ALA A 215 19.24 2.78 3.10
C ALA A 215 17.74 2.42 3.09
N ILE A 216 17.32 1.46 2.27
CA ILE A 216 15.95 0.93 2.26
C ILE A 216 15.63 0.26 3.60
N ALA A 217 16.51 -0.63 4.05
CA ALA A 217 16.34 -1.39 5.29
C ALA A 217 16.15 -0.50 6.53
N ASN A 218 16.85 0.63 6.58
CA ASN A 218 16.80 1.57 7.70
C ASN A 218 15.93 2.80 7.44
N VAL A 219 15.36 2.91 6.23
CA VAL A 219 14.62 4.08 5.76
C VAL A 219 15.38 5.39 6.04
N SER A 220 16.68 5.34 5.74
CA SER A 220 17.69 6.33 6.11
C SER A 220 17.25 7.75 5.75
N PRO A 221 17.06 8.67 6.73
CA PRO A 221 16.62 10.03 6.48
C PRO A 221 17.60 10.82 5.60
N GLU A 222 18.89 10.56 5.78
CA GLU A 222 20.01 11.21 5.09
C GLU A 222 20.31 10.68 3.69
N PHE A 223 19.74 9.52 3.30
CA PHE A 223 20.03 8.96 1.98
C PHE A 223 19.16 9.62 0.89
N GLU A 224 19.77 10.49 0.09
CA GLU A 224 19.10 11.23 -0.99
C GLU A 224 18.47 10.33 -2.06
N GLY A 225 19.03 9.14 -2.29
CA GLY A 225 18.57 8.18 -3.31
C GLY A 225 17.50 7.19 -2.85
N LEU A 226 16.81 7.42 -1.74
CA LEU A 226 15.91 6.41 -1.14
C LEU A 226 14.71 6.07 -2.05
N CYS A 227 14.03 7.08 -2.60
CA CYS A 227 12.91 6.87 -3.54
C CYS A 227 13.27 5.96 -4.73
N PRO A 228 14.29 6.29 -5.55
CA PRO A 228 14.69 5.44 -6.66
C PRO A 228 15.18 4.06 -6.20
N ALA A 229 15.79 3.95 -5.01
CA ALA A 229 16.17 2.66 -4.44
C ALA A 229 14.94 1.77 -4.13
N VAL A 230 13.88 2.32 -3.53
CA VAL A 230 12.64 1.58 -3.27
C VAL A 230 11.93 1.20 -4.57
N ALA A 231 11.89 2.10 -5.56
CA ALA A 231 11.32 1.78 -6.88
C ALA A 231 12.07 0.62 -7.56
N LYS A 232 13.40 0.60 -7.42
CA LYS A 232 14.25 -0.51 -7.88
C LYS A 232 13.93 -1.80 -7.12
N LEU A 233 13.75 -1.76 -5.80
CA LEU A 233 13.34 -2.92 -4.99
C LEU A 233 12.01 -3.52 -5.48
N TYR A 234 10.98 -2.70 -5.68
CA TYR A 234 9.68 -3.18 -6.16
C TYR A 234 9.78 -3.75 -7.58
N THR A 235 10.57 -3.10 -8.45
CA THR A 235 10.83 -3.61 -9.80
C THR A 235 11.51 -4.99 -9.75
N SER A 236 12.52 -5.15 -8.90
CA SER A 236 13.20 -6.43 -8.70
C SER A 236 12.28 -7.51 -8.13
N ALA A 237 11.46 -7.19 -7.13
CA ALA A 237 10.47 -8.12 -6.57
C ALA A 237 9.42 -8.56 -7.60
N LEU A 238 8.97 -7.64 -8.46
CA LEU A 238 8.04 -7.93 -9.55
C LEU A 238 8.64 -8.82 -10.64
N SER A 239 9.96 -8.81 -10.79
CA SER A 239 10.66 -9.67 -11.75
C SER A 239 10.70 -11.14 -11.30
N LEU A 240 10.61 -11.41 -10.00
CA LEU A 240 10.67 -12.76 -9.44
C LEU A 240 9.40 -13.56 -9.79
N GLN A 241 9.62 -14.79 -10.27
CA GLN A 241 8.57 -15.72 -10.68
C GLN A 241 8.46 -16.90 -9.70
N GLY A 242 7.35 -17.64 -9.77
CA GLY A 242 7.13 -18.83 -8.97
C GLY A 242 6.87 -18.55 -7.48
N GLU A 243 6.91 -19.60 -6.66
CA GLU A 243 6.63 -19.49 -5.22
C GLU A 243 7.56 -18.51 -4.49
N PRO A 244 8.89 -18.48 -4.74
CA PRO A 244 9.77 -17.48 -4.12
C PRO A 244 9.35 -16.04 -4.41
N GLY A 245 9.01 -15.76 -5.68
CA GLY A 245 8.52 -14.45 -6.08
C GLY A 245 7.23 -14.08 -5.35
N ARG A 246 6.29 -15.04 -5.26
CA ARG A 246 5.04 -14.85 -4.50
C ARG A 246 5.34 -14.50 -3.05
N HIS A 247 6.19 -15.26 -2.36
CA HIS A 247 6.51 -15.03 -0.95
C HIS A 247 7.12 -13.65 -0.71
N VAL A 248 8.04 -13.21 -1.58
CA VAL A 248 8.62 -11.86 -1.50
C VAL A 248 7.53 -10.80 -1.68
N LYS A 249 6.71 -10.89 -2.73
CA LYS A 249 5.65 -9.93 -3.03
C LYS A 249 4.62 -9.86 -1.89
N THR A 250 4.15 -10.99 -1.40
CA THR A 250 3.18 -11.06 -0.30
C THR A 250 3.76 -10.57 1.02
N THR A 251 5.03 -10.84 1.30
CA THR A 251 5.71 -10.34 2.51
C THR A 251 5.87 -8.82 2.45
N LEU A 252 6.31 -8.26 1.32
CA LEU A 252 6.39 -6.80 1.14
C LEU A 252 5.02 -6.13 1.31
N LEU A 253 3.96 -6.72 0.74
CA LEU A 253 2.60 -6.20 0.89
C LEU A 253 2.08 -6.33 2.33
N TYR A 254 2.41 -7.43 3.02
CA TYR A 254 2.06 -7.61 4.43
C TYR A 254 2.65 -6.50 5.30
N GLU A 255 3.92 -6.18 5.08
CA GLU A 255 4.61 -5.07 5.76
C GLU A 255 3.97 -3.71 5.45
N ILE A 256 3.43 -3.52 4.24
CA ILE A 256 2.69 -2.30 3.88
C ILE A 256 1.28 -2.28 4.53
N ALA A 257 0.65 -3.44 4.70
CA ALA A 257 -0.74 -3.54 5.14
C ALA A 257 -0.91 -3.52 6.67
N ARG A 258 -0.01 -4.17 7.41
CA ARG A 258 -0.07 -4.35 8.88
C ARG A 258 0.21 -3.08 9.70
N ASN A 259 0.51 -2.03 8.99
CA ASN A 259 1.18 -0.82 9.36
C ASN A 259 0.20 0.26 8.89
#